data_AF-A0A9W5YMX3-F1
#
_entry.id   AF-A0A9W5YMX3-F1
#
_cell.length_a   1.000
_cell.length_b   1.000
_cell.length_c   1.000
_cell.angle_alpha   90.00
_cell.angle_beta   90.00
_cell.angle_gamma   90.00
#
_symmetry.space_group_name_H-M   'P 1'
#
loop_
_entity.id
_entity.type
_entity.pdbx_description
1 polymer ?
#
loop_
_entity_poly.entity_id
_entity_poly.type
_entity_poly.pdbx_seq_one_letter_code
_entity_poly.pdbx_strand_id
1 'polypeptide(L)'
;MTTNTPIITNPPSPDADETMRQAVERFRTRMAAANRQFVQECIDEIDGRGLATEKEKIHKMKNWRQFASLDQDGEAGDSDPVARRIRNQFRQTRELAAVPALLAEDTRPLFAMDGVHPPQLHTPEAREMFLDTLQDVFQRQAEEWAAAEGEDLGSEPIPRCEELGRLLQYAHVVEDPDFRHSGIAPFEAGLWVLQGRYESLPDLDTQEQRDQYHAQVRRGCARLREKLEGEYSDLINKAQILAYPDEDLEVRAGVIMGTGYVGEYPEWHSAYLYCRKYPDEDMEGIEFHDEGIPDAPNIREWGWRVVFMESEVLPIHEPHVLYGRKPRFDSIPEFLDWYASWWDRLDARGMLSIRRHVEGCDTDCESEYWEWPMLQVLMAVTTVGITMPVDITISGGTITPVDITLEDMADVKTIIGQNGRSELSRTHLQLSDLKVH
;
A
#
# COMPACT_ATOMS: atom_id res chain seq x y z
N MET A 1 -29.47 44.98 -20.21
CA MET A 1 -29.13 43.98 -21.25
C MET A 1 -27.65 43.72 -21.13
N THR A 2 -27.30 42.64 -20.44
CA THR A 2 -25.92 42.22 -20.19
C THR A 2 -25.87 40.76 -20.65
N THR A 3 -25.24 40.55 -21.78
CA THR A 3 -25.14 39.27 -22.46
C THR A 3 -24.16 38.37 -21.71
N ASN A 4 -24.70 37.32 -21.09
CA ASN A 4 -23.96 36.17 -20.60
C ASN A 4 -23.19 35.54 -21.77
N THR A 5 -21.86 35.51 -21.64
CA THR A 5 -21.01 34.72 -22.54
C THR A 5 -20.85 33.36 -21.89
N PRO A 6 -21.20 32.25 -22.56
CA PRO A 6 -21.03 30.92 -21.99
C PRO A 6 -19.55 30.56 -21.93
N ILE A 7 -19.13 30.00 -20.79
CA ILE A 7 -17.83 29.36 -20.60
C ILE A 7 -17.75 28.22 -21.61
N ILE A 8 -16.91 28.39 -22.63
CA ILE A 8 -16.58 27.33 -23.58
C ILE A 8 -15.59 26.43 -22.84
N THR A 9 -16.07 25.28 -22.38
CA THR A 9 -15.23 24.14 -22.04
C THR A 9 -14.46 23.76 -23.31
N ASN A 10 -13.15 23.97 -23.31
CA ASN A 10 -12.30 23.49 -24.40
C ASN A 10 -12.48 21.96 -24.50
N PRO A 11 -12.62 21.39 -25.72
CA PRO A 11 -12.62 19.95 -25.88
C PRO A 11 -11.30 19.37 -25.34
N PRO A 12 -11.31 18.12 -24.85
CA PRO A 12 -10.11 17.46 -24.35
C PRO A 12 -9.01 17.52 -25.42
N SER A 13 -7.82 17.98 -25.02
CA SER A 13 -6.66 17.95 -25.91
C SER A 13 -6.40 16.48 -26.27
N PRO A 14 -6.45 16.08 -27.56
CA PRO A 14 -6.22 14.69 -27.96
C PRO A 14 -4.82 14.20 -27.53
N ASP A 15 -3.89 15.11 -27.26
CA ASP A 15 -2.55 14.84 -26.74
C ASP A 15 -2.58 14.36 -25.27
N ALA A 16 -3.46 14.92 -24.44
CA ALA A 16 -3.55 14.56 -23.02
C ALA A 16 -4.20 13.19 -22.80
N ASP A 17 -5.24 12.88 -23.56
CA ASP A 17 -5.92 11.58 -23.48
C ASP A 17 -5.01 10.45 -23.97
N GLU A 18 -4.27 10.71 -25.05
CA GLU A 18 -3.25 9.79 -25.58
C GLU A 18 -2.08 9.62 -24.61
N THR A 19 -1.62 10.70 -23.97
CA THR A 19 -0.58 10.65 -22.93
C THR A 19 -1.00 9.76 -21.77
N MET A 20 -2.22 9.93 -21.26
CA MET A 20 -2.78 9.08 -20.19
C MET A 20 -2.86 7.62 -20.64
N ARG A 21 -3.38 7.35 -21.85
CA ARG A 21 -3.47 6.00 -22.40
C ARG A 21 -2.11 5.32 -22.44
N GLN A 22 -1.09 6.03 -22.94
CA GLN A 22 0.27 5.51 -23.02
C GLN A 22 0.88 5.28 -21.64
N ALA A 23 0.63 6.17 -20.67
CA ALA A 23 1.13 6.01 -19.31
C ALA A 23 0.52 4.77 -18.63
N VAL A 24 -0.80 4.55 -18.77
CA VAL A 24 -1.46 3.34 -18.27
C VAL A 24 -0.90 2.08 -18.94
N GLU A 25 -0.69 2.09 -20.26
CA GLU A 25 -0.13 0.93 -20.96
C GLU A 25 1.32 0.63 -20.56
N ARG A 26 2.14 1.67 -20.38
CA ARG A 26 3.50 1.54 -19.84
C ARG A 26 3.48 0.97 -18.43
N PHE A 27 2.59 1.47 -17.57
CA PHE A 27 2.40 0.95 -16.22
C PHE A 27 2.05 -0.54 -16.26
N ARG A 28 1.02 -0.93 -17.03
CA ARG A 28 0.58 -2.32 -17.18
C ARG A 28 1.73 -3.23 -17.58
N THR A 29 2.47 -2.84 -18.62
CA THR A 29 3.57 -3.63 -19.18
C THR A 29 4.71 -3.78 -18.18
N ARG A 30 5.16 -2.67 -17.56
CA ARG A 30 6.29 -2.68 -16.62
C ARG A 30 5.95 -3.39 -15.32
N MET A 31 4.76 -3.14 -14.76
CA MET A 31 4.30 -3.80 -13.53
C MET A 31 4.14 -5.31 -13.74
N ALA A 32 3.53 -5.74 -14.85
CA ALA A 32 3.41 -7.16 -15.17
C ALA A 32 4.77 -7.83 -15.37
N ALA A 33 5.71 -7.17 -16.05
CA ALA A 33 7.06 -7.69 -16.26
C ALA A 33 7.81 -7.82 -14.93
N ALA A 34 7.80 -6.79 -14.08
CA ALA A 34 8.44 -6.79 -12.77
C ALA A 34 7.86 -7.88 -11.85
N ASN A 35 6.53 -8.01 -11.79
CA ASN A 35 5.88 -9.04 -10.98
C ASN A 35 6.18 -10.46 -11.48
N ARG A 36 6.19 -10.68 -12.80
CA ARG A 36 6.59 -11.99 -13.37
C ARG A 36 8.05 -12.31 -13.07
N GLN A 37 8.93 -11.33 -13.19
CA GLN A 37 10.35 -11.49 -12.88
C GLN A 37 10.53 -11.84 -11.39
N PHE A 38 9.90 -11.11 -10.48
CA PHE A 38 9.98 -11.40 -9.04
C PHE A 38 9.53 -12.82 -8.71
N VAL A 39 8.39 -13.27 -9.27
CA VAL A 39 7.91 -14.64 -9.06
C VAL A 39 8.92 -15.67 -9.58
N GLN A 40 9.55 -15.42 -10.74
CA GLN A 40 10.58 -16.30 -11.27
C GLN A 40 11.82 -16.32 -10.37
N GLU A 41 12.26 -15.17 -9.85
CA GLU A 41 13.37 -15.11 -8.89
C GLU A 41 13.08 -15.89 -7.60
N CYS A 42 11.84 -15.84 -7.09
CA CYS A 42 11.42 -16.67 -5.96
C CYS A 42 11.49 -18.17 -6.28
N ILE A 43 11.09 -18.57 -7.48
CA ILE A 43 11.15 -19.96 -7.94
C ILE A 43 12.61 -20.43 -8.03
N ASP A 44 13.46 -19.65 -8.70
CA ASP A 44 14.88 -19.94 -8.89
C ASP A 44 15.60 -20.03 -7.53
N GLU A 45 15.25 -19.16 -6.57
CA GLU A 45 15.77 -19.22 -5.20
C GLU A 45 15.37 -20.52 -4.49
N ILE A 46 14.10 -20.92 -4.59
CA ILE A 46 13.60 -22.16 -3.97
C ILE A 46 14.26 -23.39 -4.59
N ASP A 47 14.42 -23.43 -5.91
CA ASP A 47 15.12 -24.51 -6.60
C ASP A 47 16.62 -24.56 -6.23
N GLY A 48 17.26 -23.39 -6.10
CA GLY A 48 18.66 -23.28 -5.67
C GLY A 48 18.93 -23.81 -4.25
N ARG A 49 17.92 -23.88 -3.38
CA ARG A 49 18.03 -24.45 -2.02
C ARG A 49 18.16 -25.98 -2.00
N GLY A 50 17.97 -26.67 -3.14
CA GLY A 50 18.15 -28.12 -3.23
C GLY A 50 17.16 -28.94 -2.39
N LEU A 51 15.93 -28.42 -2.20
CA LEU A 51 14.88 -29.09 -1.43
C LEU A 51 14.51 -30.44 -2.08
N ALA A 52 14.29 -31.45 -1.25
CA ALA A 52 14.17 -32.84 -1.71
C ALA A 52 12.81 -33.14 -2.35
N THR A 53 11.76 -32.40 -1.99
CA THR A 53 10.39 -32.67 -2.44
C THR A 53 9.68 -31.42 -2.97
N GLU A 54 8.78 -31.59 -3.94
CA GLU A 54 7.92 -30.49 -4.43
C GLU A 54 7.04 -29.92 -3.32
N LYS A 55 6.64 -30.74 -2.34
CA LYS A 55 5.88 -30.28 -1.17
C LYS A 55 6.66 -29.25 -0.36
N GLU A 56 7.95 -29.47 -0.13
CA GLU A 56 8.80 -28.51 0.58
C GLU A 56 8.99 -27.23 -0.24
N LYS A 57 9.14 -27.34 -1.56
CA LYS A 57 9.24 -26.20 -2.47
C LYS A 57 7.97 -25.34 -2.47
N ILE A 58 6.81 -25.96 -2.63
CA ILE A 58 5.52 -25.25 -2.56
C ILE A 58 5.31 -24.66 -1.17
N HIS A 59 5.68 -25.37 -0.10
CA HIS A 59 5.59 -24.82 1.24
C HIS A 59 6.44 -23.55 1.41
N LYS A 60 7.63 -23.49 0.82
CA LYS A 60 8.43 -22.25 0.77
C LYS A 60 7.77 -21.18 -0.08
N MET A 61 7.18 -21.53 -1.22
CA MET A 61 6.46 -20.57 -2.07
C MET A 61 5.29 -19.92 -1.33
N LYS A 62 4.61 -20.67 -0.45
CA LYS A 62 3.48 -20.18 0.37
C LYS A 62 3.83 -19.07 1.35
N ASN A 63 5.11 -18.89 1.69
CA ASN A 63 5.54 -17.82 2.58
C ASN A 63 5.45 -16.44 1.91
N TRP A 64 5.45 -16.37 0.58
CA TRP A 64 5.32 -15.12 -0.16
C TRP A 64 3.87 -14.66 -0.26
N ARG A 65 3.66 -13.33 -0.35
CA ARG A 65 2.32 -12.73 -0.46
C ARG A 65 1.60 -13.32 -1.67
N GLN A 66 0.28 -13.46 -1.57
CA GLN A 66 -0.58 -14.02 -2.62
C GLN A 66 -0.45 -15.54 -2.87
N PHE A 67 0.56 -16.22 -2.31
CA PHE A 67 0.78 -17.67 -2.51
C PHE A 67 0.37 -18.56 -1.32
N ALA A 68 -0.11 -17.98 -0.21
CA ALA A 68 -0.53 -18.73 0.99
C ALA A 68 -1.59 -19.82 0.72
N SER A 69 -2.34 -19.69 -0.38
CA SER A 69 -3.39 -20.63 -0.78
C SER A 69 -2.92 -21.81 -1.64
N LEU A 70 -1.65 -21.86 -2.05
CA LEU A 70 -1.10 -23.03 -2.74
C LEU A 70 -1.16 -24.29 -1.86
N ASP A 71 -1.23 -25.47 -2.49
CA ASP A 71 -1.30 -26.76 -1.79
C ASP A 71 -2.37 -26.80 -0.69
N GLN A 72 -3.58 -26.31 -1.01
CA GLN A 72 -4.73 -26.39 -0.12
C GLN A 72 -5.77 -27.33 -0.70
N ASP A 73 -6.16 -28.32 0.10
CA ASP A 73 -7.26 -29.22 -0.22
C ASP A 73 -8.60 -28.57 0.19
N GLY A 74 -9.55 -28.52 -0.74
CA GLY A 74 -10.89 -27.94 -0.53
C GLY A 74 -11.34 -27.06 -1.69
N GLU A 75 -12.66 -26.98 -1.90
CA GLU A 75 -13.21 -26.07 -2.90
C GLU A 75 -13.12 -24.62 -2.42
N ALA A 76 -12.84 -23.72 -3.37
CA ALA A 76 -12.92 -22.28 -3.15
C ALA A 76 -14.38 -21.87 -2.91
N GLY A 77 -14.58 -20.95 -1.96
CA GLY A 77 -15.91 -20.47 -1.57
C GLY A 77 -16.53 -19.46 -2.54
N ASP A 78 -15.96 -19.25 -3.73
CA ASP A 78 -16.46 -18.28 -4.70
C ASP A 78 -17.82 -18.67 -5.26
N SER A 79 -18.73 -17.70 -5.32
CA SER A 79 -20.06 -17.86 -5.90
C SER A 79 -20.02 -17.90 -7.43
N ASP A 80 -19.08 -17.20 -8.06
CA ASP A 80 -18.86 -17.25 -9.51
C ASP A 80 -18.13 -18.55 -9.92
N PRO A 81 -18.71 -19.38 -10.80
CA PRO A 81 -18.09 -20.63 -11.25
C PRO A 81 -16.73 -20.45 -11.92
N VAL A 82 -16.53 -19.36 -12.67
CA VAL A 82 -15.26 -19.09 -13.36
C VAL A 82 -14.20 -18.72 -12.33
N ALA A 83 -14.53 -17.79 -11.42
CA ALA A 83 -13.69 -17.42 -10.30
C ALA A 83 -13.27 -18.61 -9.45
N ARG A 84 -14.25 -19.45 -9.09
CA ARG A 84 -14.06 -20.67 -8.31
C ARG A 84 -13.13 -21.64 -9.03
N ARG A 85 -13.29 -21.84 -10.34
CA ARG A 85 -12.44 -22.75 -11.13
C ARG A 85 -10.98 -22.30 -11.10
N ILE A 86 -10.73 -21.02 -11.37
CA ILE A 86 -9.36 -20.49 -11.41
C ILE A 86 -8.73 -20.52 -10.01
N ARG A 87 -9.50 -20.17 -8.96
CA ARG A 87 -9.00 -20.28 -7.59
C ARG A 87 -8.72 -21.72 -7.18
N ASN A 88 -9.56 -22.67 -7.58
CA ASN A 88 -9.30 -24.09 -7.36
C ASN A 88 -8.03 -24.56 -8.08
N GLN A 89 -7.80 -24.13 -9.33
CA GLN A 89 -6.58 -24.46 -10.07
C GLN A 89 -5.32 -23.96 -9.34
N PHE A 90 -5.35 -22.74 -8.80
CA PHE A 90 -4.27 -22.21 -7.97
C PHE A 90 -4.04 -23.04 -6.71
N ARG A 91 -5.10 -23.30 -5.93
CA ARG A 91 -5.03 -24.10 -4.68
C ARG A 91 -4.57 -25.54 -4.90
N GLN A 92 -4.94 -26.12 -6.04
CA GLN A 92 -4.62 -27.49 -6.45
C GLN A 92 -3.24 -27.63 -7.10
N THR A 93 -2.48 -26.54 -7.25
CA THR A 93 -1.11 -26.62 -7.77
C THR A 93 -0.20 -27.30 -6.74
N ARG A 94 0.56 -28.29 -7.20
CA ARG A 94 1.46 -29.13 -6.39
C ARG A 94 2.92 -29.08 -6.84
N GLU A 95 3.19 -28.45 -7.98
CA GLU A 95 4.53 -28.36 -8.58
C GLU A 95 4.93 -26.90 -8.69
N LEU A 96 6.14 -26.56 -8.23
CA LEU A 96 6.63 -25.18 -8.24
C LEU A 96 6.72 -24.62 -9.67
N ALA A 97 7.17 -25.46 -10.61
CA ALA A 97 7.32 -25.10 -12.02
C ALA A 97 6.00 -24.77 -12.72
N ALA A 98 4.85 -25.15 -12.16
CA ALA A 98 3.54 -24.83 -12.71
C ALA A 98 3.04 -23.42 -12.30
N VAL A 99 3.65 -22.79 -11.29
CA VAL A 99 3.21 -21.49 -10.76
C VAL A 99 3.21 -20.38 -11.83
N PRO A 100 4.25 -20.23 -12.69
CA PRO A 100 4.24 -19.18 -13.73
C PRO A 100 3.08 -19.30 -14.71
N ALA A 101 2.63 -20.54 -15.02
CA ALA A 101 1.51 -20.76 -15.92
C ALA A 101 0.17 -20.27 -15.33
N LEU A 102 0.02 -20.31 -14.00
CA LEU A 102 -1.15 -19.75 -13.30
C LEU A 102 -1.23 -18.22 -13.42
N LEU A 103 -0.10 -17.57 -13.69
CA LEU A 103 0.05 -16.12 -13.83
C LEU A 103 0.14 -15.70 -15.31
N ALA A 104 0.16 -16.66 -16.25
CA ALA A 104 0.27 -16.41 -17.68
C ALA A 104 -1.06 -15.96 -18.28
N GLU A 105 -2.17 -16.45 -17.74
CA GLU A 105 -3.51 -16.08 -18.18
C GLU A 105 -3.97 -14.79 -17.49
N ASP A 106 -4.48 -13.82 -18.25
CA ASP A 106 -5.27 -12.66 -17.77
C ASP A 106 -6.62 -13.10 -17.15
N THR A 107 -6.66 -14.32 -16.60
CA THR A 107 -7.75 -14.88 -15.85
C THR A 107 -7.81 -14.23 -14.49
N ARG A 108 -8.48 -13.08 -14.43
CA ARG A 108 -9.09 -12.59 -13.19
C ARG A 108 -9.89 -13.74 -12.57
N PRO A 109 -9.47 -14.16 -11.37
CA PRO A 109 -10.21 -13.78 -10.17
C PRO A 109 -9.33 -13.70 -8.92
N LEU A 110 -8.00 -13.81 -9.08
CA LEU A 110 -7.05 -13.87 -7.98
C LEU A 110 -6.21 -12.60 -7.92
N PHE A 111 -5.38 -12.33 -8.92
CA PHE A 111 -4.48 -11.16 -8.92
C PHE A 111 -4.29 -10.63 -10.35
N ALA A 112 -4.39 -9.31 -10.56
CA ALA A 112 -4.04 -8.68 -11.83
C ALA A 112 -2.54 -8.37 -11.82
N MET A 113 -1.71 -9.15 -12.52
CA MET A 113 -0.25 -8.97 -12.52
C MET A 113 0.18 -7.57 -12.98
N ASP A 114 -0.65 -6.93 -13.79
CA ASP A 114 -0.45 -5.59 -14.33
C ASP A 114 -0.87 -4.47 -13.37
N GLY A 115 -1.46 -4.80 -12.22
CA GLY A 115 -1.88 -3.83 -11.20
C GLY A 115 -3.04 -2.93 -11.60
N VAL A 116 -3.67 -3.13 -12.76
CA VAL A 116 -4.70 -2.23 -13.28
C VAL A 116 -6.08 -2.85 -13.21
N HIS A 117 -7.00 -2.15 -12.55
CA HIS A 117 -8.40 -2.54 -12.49
C HIS A 117 -9.24 -1.80 -13.53
N PRO A 118 -10.09 -2.50 -14.28
CA PRO A 118 -10.74 -1.99 -15.49
C PRO A 118 -11.76 -0.92 -15.10
N PRO A 119 -12.02 0.08 -15.95
CA PRO A 119 -12.87 1.21 -15.57
C PRO A 119 -14.27 0.72 -15.18
N GLN A 120 -14.86 1.32 -14.13
CA GLN A 120 -16.26 1.08 -13.74
C GLN A 120 -17.22 2.12 -14.36
N LEU A 121 -16.69 3.30 -14.68
CA LEU A 121 -17.44 4.41 -15.28
C LEU A 121 -17.30 4.37 -16.81
N HIS A 122 -18.12 3.52 -17.45
CA HIS A 122 -17.99 3.15 -18.86
C HIS A 122 -18.36 4.27 -19.84
N THR A 123 -19.34 5.09 -19.50
CA THR A 123 -19.81 6.18 -20.39
C THR A 123 -19.19 7.53 -20.00
N PRO A 124 -18.91 8.43 -20.96
CA PRO A 124 -18.48 9.79 -20.65
C PRO A 124 -19.40 10.50 -19.64
N GLU A 125 -20.71 10.37 -19.79
CA GLU A 125 -21.70 10.99 -18.91
C GLU A 125 -21.59 10.49 -17.46
N ALA A 126 -21.24 9.22 -17.27
CA ALA A 126 -21.01 8.66 -15.93
C ALA A 126 -19.75 9.23 -15.27
N ARG A 127 -18.69 9.45 -16.06
CA ARG A 127 -17.47 10.10 -15.58
C ARG A 127 -17.73 11.56 -15.23
N GLU A 128 -18.47 12.29 -16.05
CA GLU A 128 -18.85 13.68 -15.76
C GLU A 128 -19.66 13.77 -14.45
N MET A 129 -20.67 12.91 -14.25
CA MET A 129 -21.44 12.88 -13.00
C MET A 129 -20.57 12.63 -11.76
N PHE A 130 -19.53 11.80 -11.90
CA PHE A 130 -18.57 11.54 -10.82
C PHE A 130 -17.69 12.75 -10.55
N LEU A 131 -17.07 13.33 -11.58
CA LEU A 131 -16.19 14.48 -11.45
C LEU A 131 -16.94 15.72 -10.95
N ASP A 132 -18.19 15.94 -11.36
CA ASP A 132 -19.05 17.00 -10.82
C ASP A 132 -19.31 16.80 -9.33
N THR A 133 -19.53 15.54 -8.93
CA THR A 133 -19.72 15.20 -7.51
C THR A 133 -18.47 15.50 -6.70
N LEU A 134 -17.28 15.14 -7.19
CA LEU A 134 -16.01 15.45 -6.54
C LEU A 134 -15.74 16.96 -6.51
N GLN A 135 -16.00 17.66 -7.62
CA GLN A 135 -15.83 19.11 -7.69
C GLN A 135 -16.66 19.83 -6.63
N ASP A 136 -17.93 19.46 -6.49
CA ASP A 136 -18.83 20.00 -5.46
C ASP A 136 -18.33 19.72 -4.03
N VAL A 137 -17.71 18.57 -3.80
CA VAL A 137 -17.20 18.17 -2.48
C VAL A 137 -15.91 18.93 -2.16
N PHE A 138 -14.96 18.97 -3.10
CA PHE A 138 -13.69 19.66 -2.93
C PHE A 138 -13.84 21.17 -2.81
N GLN A 139 -14.76 21.76 -3.57
CA GLN A 139 -15.05 23.20 -3.46
C GLN A 139 -15.56 23.53 -2.06
N ARG A 140 -16.50 22.76 -1.51
CA ARG A 140 -16.98 22.93 -0.12
C ARG A 140 -15.87 22.72 0.89
N GLN A 141 -15.02 21.71 0.69
CA GLN A 141 -13.89 21.44 1.58
C GLN A 141 -12.95 22.64 1.68
N ALA A 142 -12.63 23.29 0.56
CA ALA A 142 -11.78 24.48 0.58
C ALA A 142 -12.48 25.71 1.17
N GLU A 143 -13.78 25.88 0.94
CA GLU A 143 -14.56 26.95 1.57
C GLU A 143 -14.60 26.82 3.10
N GLU A 144 -14.78 25.59 3.61
CA GLU A 144 -14.73 25.29 5.04
C GLU A 144 -13.34 25.56 5.62
N TRP A 145 -12.28 25.16 4.90
CA TRP A 145 -10.90 25.40 5.32
C TRP A 145 -10.59 26.91 5.39
N ALA A 146 -10.92 27.66 4.34
CA ALA A 146 -10.71 29.11 4.30
C ALA A 146 -11.47 29.83 5.43
N ALA A 147 -12.71 29.40 5.72
CA ALA A 147 -13.49 29.94 6.82
C ALA A 147 -12.88 29.65 8.21
N ALA A 148 -12.21 28.50 8.37
CA ALA A 148 -11.56 28.12 9.62
C ALA A 148 -10.25 28.91 9.87
N GLU A 149 -9.45 29.11 8.83
CA GLU A 149 -8.18 29.86 8.92
C GLU A 149 -8.38 31.40 8.95
N GLY A 150 -9.61 31.88 8.72
CA GLY A 150 -9.90 33.30 8.67
C GLY A 150 -9.25 34.01 7.48
N GLU A 151 -8.79 33.24 6.49
CA GLU A 151 -8.25 33.76 5.25
C GLU A 151 -9.39 34.22 4.33
N ASP A 152 -9.30 35.47 3.88
CA ASP A 152 -10.08 35.98 2.74
C ASP A 152 -9.41 35.46 1.46
N LEU A 153 -9.31 34.13 1.32
CA LEU A 153 -8.79 33.52 0.11
C LEU A 153 -9.65 33.98 -1.04
N GLY A 154 -9.10 34.90 -1.83
CA GLY A 154 -9.78 35.50 -2.96
C GLY A 154 -10.28 34.43 -3.91
N SER A 155 -11.59 34.13 -3.85
CA SER A 155 -12.52 33.89 -4.96
C SER A 155 -12.22 32.84 -6.04
N GLU A 156 -11.04 32.23 -6.10
CA GLU A 156 -10.68 31.33 -7.19
C GLU A 156 -11.20 29.92 -6.88
N PRO A 157 -12.15 29.41 -7.69
CA PRO A 157 -12.68 28.08 -7.50
C PRO A 157 -11.58 27.05 -7.72
N ILE A 158 -11.62 25.95 -6.97
CA ILE A 158 -10.70 24.83 -7.21
C ILE A 158 -10.95 24.33 -8.63
N PRO A 159 -9.90 24.17 -9.46
CA PRO A 159 -10.08 23.62 -10.80
C PRO A 159 -10.57 22.18 -10.73
N ARG A 160 -11.38 21.77 -11.71
CA ARG A 160 -11.84 20.38 -11.81
C ARG A 160 -10.69 19.42 -12.05
N CYS A 161 -10.77 18.23 -11.45
CA CYS A 161 -9.78 17.17 -11.56
C CYS A 161 -9.85 16.42 -12.90
N GLU A 162 -9.67 17.13 -14.02
CA GLU A 162 -9.82 16.58 -15.37
C GLU A 162 -8.88 15.40 -15.66
N GLU A 163 -7.67 15.40 -15.08
CA GLU A 163 -6.73 14.29 -15.26
C GLU A 163 -7.20 12.98 -14.61
N LEU A 164 -7.85 13.06 -13.45
CA LEU A 164 -8.52 11.91 -12.83
C LEU A 164 -9.62 11.35 -13.74
N GLY A 165 -10.38 12.26 -14.38
CA GLY A 165 -11.37 11.91 -15.40
C GLY A 165 -10.81 11.12 -16.57
N ARG A 166 -9.60 11.46 -17.02
CA ARG A 166 -8.88 10.73 -18.08
C ARG A 166 -8.43 9.34 -17.62
N LEU A 167 -7.89 9.24 -16.41
CA LEU A 167 -7.50 7.94 -15.85
C LEU A 167 -8.71 6.98 -15.79
N LEU A 168 -9.88 7.49 -15.38
CA LEU A 168 -11.13 6.73 -15.27
C LEU A 168 -11.66 6.15 -16.59
N GLN A 169 -11.12 6.57 -17.73
CA GLN A 169 -11.39 5.92 -19.02
C GLN A 169 -10.70 4.57 -19.14
N TYR A 170 -9.59 4.38 -18.44
CA TYR A 170 -8.69 3.23 -18.58
C TYR A 170 -8.60 2.39 -17.30
N ALA A 171 -8.75 3.00 -16.12
CA ALA A 171 -8.60 2.32 -14.85
C ALA A 171 -9.46 2.98 -13.75
N HIS A 172 -9.99 2.19 -12.82
CA HIS A 172 -10.59 2.73 -11.57
C HIS A 172 -9.72 2.51 -10.33
N VAL A 173 -8.74 1.61 -10.40
CA VAL A 173 -7.69 1.43 -9.40
C VAL A 173 -6.40 1.09 -10.14
N VAL A 174 -5.29 1.66 -9.68
CA VAL A 174 -3.95 1.18 -9.99
C VAL A 174 -3.25 0.81 -8.68
N GLU A 175 -2.68 -0.38 -8.61
CA GLU A 175 -2.03 -0.88 -7.41
C GLU A 175 -0.81 -1.72 -7.74
N ASP A 176 0.11 -1.82 -6.80
CA ASP A 176 0.99 -2.96 -6.75
C ASP A 176 0.22 -4.15 -6.17
N PRO A 177 0.09 -5.29 -6.89
CA PRO A 177 -0.45 -6.53 -6.30
C PRO A 177 0.33 -7.03 -5.08
N ASP A 178 1.51 -6.43 -4.88
CA ASP A 178 2.35 -6.49 -3.71
C ASP A 178 2.84 -7.89 -3.37
N PHE A 179 3.26 -8.63 -4.41
CA PHE A 179 4.01 -9.88 -4.25
C PHE A 179 5.23 -9.72 -3.34
N ARG A 180 5.70 -8.48 -3.20
CA ARG A 180 6.91 -8.06 -2.52
C ARG A 180 6.68 -7.58 -1.09
N HIS A 181 5.47 -7.50 -0.54
CA HIS A 181 5.24 -6.93 0.80
C HIS A 181 5.83 -5.51 1.01
N SER A 182 5.85 -4.71 -0.05
CA SER A 182 6.32 -3.32 -0.05
C SER A 182 5.42 -2.35 0.70
N GLY A 183 4.15 -2.72 0.92
CA GLY A 183 3.19 -1.86 1.61
C GLY A 183 2.86 -0.56 0.89
N ILE A 184 3.25 -0.40 -0.38
CA ILE A 184 2.94 0.80 -1.16
C ILE A 184 1.43 0.92 -1.39
N ALA A 185 0.90 2.12 -1.18
CA ALA A 185 -0.54 2.35 -1.26
C ALA A 185 -1.08 2.22 -2.69
N PRO A 186 -2.27 1.61 -2.88
CA PRO A 186 -2.98 1.66 -4.16
C PRO A 186 -3.49 3.08 -4.41
N PHE A 187 -3.89 3.38 -5.66
CA PHE A 187 -4.56 4.62 -6.04
C PHE A 187 -5.96 4.29 -6.59
N GLU A 188 -6.99 4.42 -5.74
CA GLU A 188 -8.38 4.05 -6.03
C GLU A 188 -9.19 5.21 -6.64
N ALA A 189 -8.88 5.56 -7.88
CA ALA A 189 -9.53 6.64 -8.64
C ALA A 189 -11.07 6.62 -8.65
N GLY A 190 -11.69 5.45 -8.59
CA GLY A 190 -13.15 5.29 -8.68
C GLY A 190 -13.92 5.43 -7.36
N LEU A 191 -13.24 5.50 -6.21
CA LEU A 191 -13.81 5.68 -4.86
C LEU A 191 -15.10 4.87 -4.59
N TRP A 192 -15.16 3.62 -5.05
CA TRP A 192 -16.27 2.68 -4.81
C TRP A 192 -17.68 3.15 -5.24
N VAL A 193 -17.79 4.05 -6.24
CA VAL A 193 -19.08 4.56 -6.75
C VAL A 193 -20.02 3.44 -7.18
N LEU A 194 -19.47 2.40 -7.82
CA LEU A 194 -20.18 1.17 -8.14
C LEU A 194 -19.65 0.04 -7.25
N GLN A 195 -20.51 -0.47 -6.37
CA GLN A 195 -20.17 -1.61 -5.51
C GLN A 195 -20.15 -2.88 -6.35
N GLY A 196 -18.95 -3.34 -6.72
CA GLY A 196 -18.77 -4.60 -7.41
C GLY A 196 -17.37 -4.73 -7.99
N ARG A 197 -16.43 -5.34 -7.24
CA ARG A 197 -15.09 -5.64 -7.76
C ARG A 197 -15.11 -6.58 -8.98
N TYR A 198 -16.24 -7.25 -9.22
CA TYR A 198 -16.39 -8.33 -10.21
C TYR A 198 -17.78 -8.41 -10.87
N GLU A 199 -18.57 -7.33 -10.87
CA GLU A 199 -19.83 -7.35 -11.61
C GLU A 199 -19.56 -7.41 -13.11
N SER A 200 -20.31 -8.27 -13.82
CA SER A 200 -20.27 -8.32 -15.28
C SER A 200 -20.50 -6.92 -15.83
N LEU A 201 -19.71 -6.52 -16.82
CA LEU A 201 -19.87 -5.25 -17.52
C LEU A 201 -21.36 -5.05 -17.85
N PRO A 202 -21.97 -3.92 -17.47
CA PRO A 202 -23.35 -3.66 -17.79
C PRO A 202 -23.49 -3.67 -19.31
N ASP A 203 -24.44 -4.47 -19.81
CA ASP A 203 -24.84 -4.41 -21.20
C ASP A 203 -25.53 -3.06 -21.44
N LEU A 204 -24.99 -2.25 -22.35
CA LEU A 204 -25.46 -0.89 -22.65
C LEU A 204 -26.06 -0.80 -24.06
N ASP A 205 -26.52 -1.92 -24.61
CA ASP A 205 -27.05 -2.01 -25.97
C ASP A 205 -28.38 -1.26 -26.15
N THR A 206 -29.20 -1.17 -25.10
CA THR A 206 -30.48 -0.45 -25.13
C THR A 206 -30.45 0.85 -24.34
N GLN A 207 -31.31 1.81 -24.72
CA GLN A 207 -31.45 3.07 -23.98
C GLN A 207 -31.93 2.83 -22.53
N GLU A 208 -32.82 1.87 -22.32
CA GLU A 208 -33.31 1.53 -20.98
C GLU A 208 -32.18 1.04 -20.06
N GLN A 209 -31.29 0.18 -20.56
CA GLN A 209 -30.11 -0.26 -19.82
C GLN A 209 -29.16 0.90 -19.50
N ARG A 210 -28.94 1.81 -20.45
CA ARG A 210 -28.13 3.03 -20.23
C ARG A 210 -28.73 3.92 -19.14
N ASP A 211 -30.04 4.13 -19.19
CA ASP A 211 -30.75 4.94 -18.20
C ASP A 211 -30.68 4.31 -16.80
N GLN A 212 -30.82 2.98 -16.70
CA GLN A 212 -30.66 2.22 -15.46
C GLN A 212 -29.23 2.33 -14.91
N TYR A 213 -28.23 2.15 -15.77
CA TYR A 213 -26.82 2.31 -15.43
C TYR A 213 -26.52 3.73 -14.90
N HIS A 214 -26.96 4.77 -15.61
CA HIS A 214 -26.78 6.15 -15.16
C HIS A 214 -27.52 6.45 -13.85
N ALA A 215 -28.70 5.87 -13.64
CA ALA A 215 -29.39 5.96 -12.36
C ALA A 215 -28.61 5.30 -11.21
N GLN A 216 -27.94 4.17 -11.47
CA GLN A 216 -27.06 3.52 -10.50
C GLN A 216 -25.83 4.38 -10.19
N VAL A 217 -25.19 4.97 -11.21
CA VAL A 217 -24.07 5.90 -11.04
C VAL A 217 -24.47 7.11 -10.19
N ARG A 218 -25.61 7.76 -10.47
CA ARG A 218 -26.11 8.88 -9.65
C ARG A 218 -26.31 8.47 -8.18
N ARG A 219 -26.84 7.28 -7.93
CA ARG A 219 -27.00 6.75 -6.57
C ARG A 219 -25.64 6.49 -5.92
N GLY A 220 -24.68 5.99 -6.68
CA GLY A 220 -23.29 5.81 -6.26
C GLY A 220 -22.65 7.14 -5.85
N CYS A 221 -22.74 8.15 -6.70
CA CYS A 221 -22.24 9.50 -6.44
C CYS A 221 -22.89 10.13 -5.20
N ALA A 222 -24.20 9.95 -5.01
CA ALA A 222 -24.89 10.44 -3.82
C ALA A 222 -24.35 9.80 -2.53
N ARG A 223 -24.12 8.47 -2.53
CA ARG A 223 -23.50 7.77 -1.40
C ARG A 223 -22.04 8.19 -1.17
N LEU A 224 -21.29 8.38 -2.25
CA LEU A 224 -19.91 8.85 -2.17
C LEU A 224 -19.86 10.23 -1.50
N ARG A 225 -20.72 11.16 -1.93
CA ARG A 225 -20.84 12.48 -1.31
C ARG A 225 -21.16 12.38 0.18
N GLU A 226 -22.17 11.59 0.55
CA GLU A 226 -22.53 11.35 1.95
C GLU A 226 -21.36 10.78 2.77
N LYS A 227 -20.59 9.84 2.20
CA LYS A 227 -19.40 9.28 2.85
C LYS A 227 -18.32 10.34 3.06
N LEU A 228 -17.99 11.12 2.01
CA LEU A 228 -16.94 12.14 2.07
C LEU A 228 -17.31 13.33 2.95
N GLU A 229 -18.59 13.71 3.03
CA GLU A 229 -19.05 14.81 3.87
C GLU A 229 -19.41 14.37 5.31
N GLY A 230 -19.42 13.07 5.58
CA GLY A 230 -19.74 12.48 6.87
C GLY A 230 -18.61 12.56 7.92
N GLU A 231 -18.88 11.98 9.10
CA GLU A 231 -17.95 11.96 10.24
C GLU A 231 -16.69 11.11 10.00
N TYR A 232 -16.84 10.01 9.26
CA TYR A 232 -15.76 9.09 8.88
C TYR A 232 -15.40 9.32 7.42
N SER A 233 -14.77 10.47 7.18
CA SER A 233 -14.44 10.96 5.85
C SER A 233 -13.04 10.50 5.41
N ASP A 234 -12.84 10.37 4.10
CA ASP A 234 -11.51 10.22 3.48
C ASP A 234 -10.95 11.58 3.01
N LEU A 235 -11.63 12.70 3.27
CA LEU A 235 -11.16 14.04 2.89
C LEU A 235 -9.98 14.46 3.77
N ILE A 236 -8.91 14.99 3.19
CA ILE A 236 -7.62 15.19 3.87
C ILE A 236 -7.68 16.03 5.17
N ASN A 237 -8.65 16.96 5.30
CA ASN A 237 -8.83 17.80 6.50
C ASN A 237 -9.90 17.25 7.47
N LYS A 238 -10.54 16.13 7.14
CA LYS A 238 -11.55 15.44 7.96
C LYS A 238 -11.19 13.97 8.22
N ALA A 239 -10.15 13.47 7.57
CA ALA A 239 -9.76 12.07 7.64
C ALA A 239 -9.29 11.73 9.05
N GLN A 240 -9.85 10.67 9.62
CA GLN A 240 -9.44 10.13 10.90
C GLN A 240 -8.24 9.17 10.73
N ILE A 241 -7.28 9.54 9.89
CA ILE A 241 -6.05 8.78 9.70
C ILE A 241 -4.91 9.46 10.46
N LEU A 242 -3.96 8.66 10.94
CA LEU A 242 -2.74 9.15 11.59
C LEU A 242 -1.67 9.51 10.55
N ALA A 243 -2.08 10.00 9.39
CA ALA A 243 -1.18 10.44 8.33
C ALA A 243 -1.58 11.85 7.91
N TYR A 244 -0.59 12.72 7.77
CA TYR A 244 -0.80 14.10 7.37
C TYR A 244 0.03 14.38 6.12
N PRO A 245 -0.42 15.31 5.25
CA PRO A 245 0.46 15.87 4.24
C PRO A 245 1.73 16.40 4.90
N ASP A 246 2.84 16.35 4.18
CA ASP A 246 4.09 16.93 4.67
C ASP A 246 3.89 18.39 5.10
N GLU A 247 4.53 18.81 6.21
CA GLU A 247 4.33 20.13 6.82
C GLU A 247 4.65 21.30 5.87
N ASP A 248 5.46 21.05 4.83
CA ASP A 248 5.80 22.03 3.79
C ASP A 248 4.72 22.18 2.71
N LEU A 249 3.60 21.45 2.77
CA LEU A 249 2.50 21.53 1.82
C LEU A 249 1.32 22.35 2.37
N GLU A 250 0.92 23.35 1.61
CA GLU A 250 -0.36 24.04 1.76
C GLU A 250 -1.42 23.27 0.96
N VAL A 251 -2.47 22.77 1.64
CA VAL A 251 -3.50 21.90 1.04
C VAL A 251 -4.89 22.50 1.20
N ARG A 252 -5.58 22.76 0.08
CA ARG A 252 -6.95 23.32 0.11
C ARG A 252 -8.04 22.26 0.01
N ALA A 253 -7.81 21.21 -0.77
CA ALA A 253 -8.74 20.12 -0.92
C ALA A 253 -8.03 18.83 -1.30
N GLY A 254 -8.70 17.71 -1.08
CA GLY A 254 -8.17 16.42 -1.48
C GLY A 254 -8.77 15.27 -0.70
N VAL A 255 -8.47 14.07 -1.17
CA VAL A 255 -9.03 12.83 -0.66
C VAL A 255 -7.96 11.74 -0.63
N ILE A 256 -8.05 10.88 0.38
CA ILE A 256 -7.27 9.65 0.49
C ILE A 256 -7.77 8.66 -0.56
N MET A 257 -6.87 8.23 -1.41
CA MET A 257 -7.15 7.35 -2.54
C MET A 257 -6.83 5.90 -2.23
N GLY A 258 -6.07 5.60 -1.18
CA GLY A 258 -5.79 4.23 -0.80
C GLY A 258 -4.86 4.10 0.39
N THR A 259 -4.83 2.91 0.96
CA THR A 259 -3.95 2.54 2.08
C THR A 259 -3.19 1.28 1.71
N GLY A 260 -1.87 1.37 1.79
CA GLY A 260 -0.95 0.26 1.63
C GLY A 260 -0.60 -0.33 2.99
N TYR A 261 -0.46 -1.66 3.03
CA TYR A 261 -0.30 -2.40 4.27
C TYR A 261 0.92 -3.30 4.22
N VAL A 262 1.70 -3.31 5.30
CA VAL A 262 2.69 -4.34 5.61
C VAL A 262 2.08 -5.24 6.67
N GLY A 263 1.70 -6.46 6.28
CA GLY A 263 0.90 -7.33 7.14
C GLY A 263 -0.48 -6.75 7.42
N GLU A 264 -0.79 -6.50 8.70
CA GLU A 264 -2.05 -5.88 9.14
C GLU A 264 -1.92 -4.37 9.42
N TYR A 265 -0.70 -3.83 9.32
CA TYR A 265 -0.41 -2.45 9.68
C TYR A 265 -0.40 -1.57 8.43
N PRO A 266 -1.13 -0.44 8.45
CA PRO A 266 -1.03 0.55 7.39
C PRO A 266 0.39 1.15 7.43
N GLU A 267 1.00 1.27 6.26
CA GLU A 267 2.36 1.80 6.10
C GLU A 267 2.32 3.12 5.33
N TRP A 268 1.62 3.12 4.19
CA TRP A 268 1.52 4.28 3.31
C TRP A 268 0.07 4.57 2.99
N HIS A 269 -0.25 5.84 2.81
CA HIS A 269 -1.49 6.30 2.22
C HIS A 269 -1.17 7.00 0.90
N SER A 270 -1.99 6.78 -0.12
CA SER A 270 -1.98 7.63 -1.31
C SER A 270 -3.10 8.66 -1.20
N ALA A 271 -2.87 9.85 -1.71
CA ALA A 271 -3.85 10.92 -1.74
C ALA A 271 -3.80 11.67 -3.08
N TYR A 272 -4.93 12.26 -3.44
CA TYR A 272 -5.03 13.17 -4.57
C TYR A 272 -5.44 14.55 -4.05
N LEU A 273 -4.49 15.48 -4.08
CA LEU A 273 -4.54 16.73 -3.35
C LEU A 273 -4.47 17.92 -4.31
N TYR A 274 -5.23 18.97 -4.03
CA TYR A 274 -5.00 20.29 -4.59
C TYR A 274 -4.16 21.09 -3.62
N CYS A 275 -2.86 21.18 -3.90
CA CYS A 275 -1.85 21.69 -2.97
C CYS A 275 -0.80 22.55 -3.67
N ARG A 276 0.09 23.14 -2.89
CA ARG A 276 1.39 23.68 -3.30
C ARG A 276 2.37 23.61 -2.12
N LYS A 277 3.67 23.77 -2.36
CA LYS A 277 4.67 23.97 -1.31
C LYS A 277 4.62 25.40 -0.78
N TYR A 278 4.72 25.57 0.53
CA TYR A 278 4.85 26.90 1.15
C TYR A 278 6.05 27.66 0.58
N PRO A 279 5.94 28.98 0.39
CA PRO A 279 7.11 29.81 0.11
C PRO A 279 8.12 29.68 1.25
N ASP A 280 9.40 29.50 0.92
CA ASP A 280 10.47 29.33 1.92
C ASP A 280 10.55 30.53 2.93
N GLU A 281 10.03 31.69 2.53
CA GLU A 281 9.96 32.93 3.33
C GLU A 281 8.89 32.88 4.44
N ASP A 282 7.85 32.06 4.30
CA ASP A 282 6.74 31.97 5.25
C ASP A 282 6.98 30.90 6.34
N MET A 283 8.11 30.19 6.27
CA MET A 283 8.49 29.10 7.19
C MET A 283 9.56 29.56 8.21
N GLU A 284 9.38 30.74 8.82
CA GLU A 284 10.33 31.27 9.82
C GLU A 284 10.54 30.28 10.99
N GLY A 285 11.75 29.73 11.10
CA GLY A 285 12.17 28.89 12.23
C GLY A 285 12.08 27.38 12.03
N ILE A 286 11.66 26.90 10.84
CA ILE A 286 11.64 25.47 10.49
C ILE A 286 12.69 25.22 9.40
N GLU A 287 13.88 24.74 9.79
CA GLU A 287 14.89 24.27 8.85
C GLU A 287 14.56 22.84 8.43
N PHE A 288 14.04 22.65 7.21
CA PHE A 288 13.95 21.32 6.61
C PHE A 288 15.31 20.92 6.04
N HIS A 289 15.84 19.76 6.46
CA HIS A 289 17.02 19.16 5.85
C HIS A 289 16.67 18.55 4.48
N ASP A 290 16.40 19.42 3.50
CA ASP A 290 15.91 19.07 2.16
C ASP A 290 17.03 19.02 1.10
N GLU A 291 18.29 19.20 1.50
CA GLU A 291 19.42 19.37 0.60
C GLU A 291 19.73 18.09 -0.20
N GLY A 292 19.07 17.95 -1.36
CA GLY A 292 19.44 16.99 -2.40
C GLY A 292 18.36 15.96 -2.78
N ILE A 293 17.20 15.96 -2.13
CA ILE A 293 16.10 15.04 -2.51
C ILE A 293 15.21 15.74 -3.56
N PRO A 294 15.01 15.15 -4.75
CA PRO A 294 14.17 15.76 -5.77
C PRO A 294 12.69 15.76 -5.36
N ASP A 295 12.04 16.91 -5.56
CA ASP A 295 10.60 17.15 -5.39
C ASP A 295 9.92 17.31 -6.76
N ALA A 296 8.58 17.44 -6.79
CA ALA A 296 7.83 17.69 -8.02
C ALA A 296 8.26 19.04 -8.64
N PRO A 297 8.53 19.11 -9.96
CA PRO A 297 9.09 20.29 -10.61
C PRO A 297 8.31 21.59 -10.39
N ASN A 298 6.98 21.51 -10.35
CA ASN A 298 6.09 22.66 -10.23
C ASN A 298 5.44 22.74 -8.84
N ILE A 299 5.99 22.08 -7.82
CA ILE A 299 5.37 21.96 -6.48
C ILE A 299 4.98 23.31 -5.85
N ARG A 300 5.65 24.41 -6.23
CA ARG A 300 5.36 25.79 -5.74
C ARG A 300 4.07 26.39 -6.30
N GLU A 301 3.53 25.84 -7.39
CA GLU A 301 2.29 26.28 -8.01
C GLU A 301 1.11 25.45 -7.52
N TRP A 302 -0.06 26.07 -7.40
CA TRP A 302 -1.29 25.34 -7.11
C TRP A 302 -1.58 24.33 -8.21
N GLY A 303 -1.80 23.07 -7.82
CA GLY A 303 -2.05 22.01 -8.77
C GLY A 303 -2.62 20.77 -8.08
N TRP A 304 -3.32 19.97 -8.88
CA TRP A 304 -3.69 18.62 -8.46
C TRP A 304 -2.48 17.71 -8.50
N ARG A 305 -2.23 16.96 -7.43
CA ARG A 305 -1.05 16.12 -7.26
C ARG A 305 -1.41 14.78 -6.64
N VAL A 306 -0.67 13.75 -7.04
CA VAL A 306 -0.62 12.49 -6.30
C VAL A 306 0.45 12.62 -5.22
N VAL A 307 0.10 12.28 -3.98
CA VAL A 307 1.01 12.36 -2.84
C VAL A 307 0.92 11.05 -2.05
N PHE A 308 2.06 10.55 -1.57
CA PHE A 308 2.08 9.49 -0.54
C PHE A 308 2.44 10.06 0.81
N MET A 309 1.82 9.53 1.85
CA MET A 309 2.03 9.91 3.25
C MET A 309 2.26 8.63 4.05
N GLU A 310 3.24 8.64 4.96
CA GLU A 310 3.47 7.51 5.85
C GLU A 310 2.39 7.44 6.93
N SER A 311 2.03 6.24 7.36
CA SER A 311 0.98 6.02 8.38
C SER A 311 1.48 6.22 9.80
N GLU A 312 2.79 6.16 10.05
CA GLU A 312 3.36 6.35 11.38
C GLU A 312 3.77 7.81 11.62
N VAL A 313 3.23 8.40 12.69
CA VAL A 313 3.59 9.73 13.18
C VAL A 313 4.86 9.61 14.02
N LEU A 314 6.01 9.42 13.39
CA LEU A 314 7.23 9.89 14.03
C LEU A 314 7.29 11.40 13.83
N PRO A 315 7.34 12.22 14.90
CA PRO A 315 7.39 13.68 14.81
C PRO A 315 8.80 14.14 14.39
N ILE A 316 9.31 13.57 13.31
CA ILE A 316 10.58 13.94 12.72
C ILE A 316 10.19 14.83 11.53
N HIS A 317 10.64 16.08 11.57
CA HIS A 317 10.45 17.08 10.50
C HIS A 317 11.20 16.73 9.19
N GLU A 318 11.46 15.44 8.96
CA GLU A 318 12.13 14.96 7.77
C GLU A 318 11.07 14.59 6.72
N PRO A 319 11.13 15.17 5.51
CA PRO A 319 10.18 14.85 4.48
C PRO A 319 10.31 13.38 4.09
N HIS A 320 9.16 12.70 4.02
CA HIS A 320 9.10 11.27 3.76
C HIS A 320 9.73 10.93 2.39
N VAL A 321 10.74 10.07 2.39
CA VAL A 321 11.43 9.61 1.18
C VAL A 321 10.98 8.20 0.85
N LEU A 322 10.29 8.04 -0.27
CA LEU A 322 9.88 6.74 -0.78
C LEU A 322 10.67 6.44 -2.06
N TYR A 323 11.56 5.45 -1.97
CA TYR A 323 12.44 5.02 -3.07
C TYR A 323 13.22 6.16 -3.74
N GLY A 324 13.92 6.95 -2.90
CA GLY A 324 14.90 7.95 -3.33
C GLY A 324 14.33 9.26 -3.87
N ARG A 325 13.04 9.53 -3.68
CA ARG A 325 12.43 10.85 -3.91
C ARG A 325 11.32 11.11 -2.90
N LYS A 326 10.92 12.37 -2.79
CA LYS A 326 9.63 12.72 -2.19
C LYS A 326 8.51 12.19 -3.09
N PRO A 327 7.54 11.41 -2.57
CA PRO A 327 6.51 10.79 -3.38
C PRO A 327 5.35 11.77 -3.66
N ARG A 328 5.68 12.90 -4.28
CA ARG A 328 4.78 13.98 -4.69
C ARG A 328 4.91 14.13 -6.21
N PHE A 329 3.81 14.12 -6.95
CA PHE A 329 3.81 14.06 -8.42
C PHE A 329 2.91 15.15 -8.99
N ASP A 330 3.40 15.90 -9.98
CA ASP A 330 2.63 16.99 -10.62
C ASP A 330 1.50 16.46 -11.52
N SER A 331 1.54 15.17 -11.87
CA SER A 331 0.55 14.56 -12.74
C SER A 331 0.41 13.05 -12.50
N ILE A 332 -0.75 12.49 -12.82
CA ILE A 332 -1.04 11.06 -12.78
C ILE A 332 -0.11 10.28 -13.73
N PRO A 333 0.16 10.70 -14.99
CA PRO A 333 1.13 10.02 -15.85
C PRO A 333 2.54 9.91 -15.25
N GLU A 334 3.04 10.99 -14.63
CA GLU A 334 4.33 10.98 -13.93
C GLU A 334 4.32 9.97 -12.77
N PHE A 335 3.25 10.01 -11.96
CA PHE A 335 3.03 9.04 -10.89
C PHE A 335 3.03 7.60 -11.41
N LEU A 336 2.31 7.30 -12.49
CA LEU A 336 2.25 5.95 -13.05
C LEU A 336 3.63 5.46 -13.54
N ASP A 337 4.39 6.33 -14.22
CA ASP A 337 5.73 5.98 -14.68
C ASP A 337 6.67 5.74 -13.48
N TRP A 338 6.56 6.53 -12.41
CA TRP A 338 7.30 6.30 -11.16
C TRP A 338 6.88 5.01 -10.48
N TYR A 339 5.57 4.80 -10.32
CA TYR A 339 4.98 3.68 -9.58
C TYR A 339 5.25 2.35 -10.30
N ALA A 340 5.36 2.31 -11.62
CA ALA A 340 5.80 1.10 -12.31
C ALA A 340 7.33 0.87 -12.26
N SER A 341 8.10 1.87 -11.84
CA SER A 341 9.58 1.83 -11.83
C SER A 341 10.18 1.62 -10.43
N TRP A 342 9.38 1.54 -9.37
CA TRP A 342 9.93 1.49 -8.02
C TRP A 342 10.82 0.26 -7.79
N TRP A 343 10.54 -0.84 -8.48
CA TRP A 343 11.40 -2.02 -8.53
C TRP A 343 12.82 -1.72 -9.02
N ASP A 344 12.96 -0.91 -10.07
CA ASP A 344 14.25 -0.52 -10.65
C ASP A 344 15.10 0.30 -9.66
N ARG A 345 14.49 0.80 -8.58
CA ARG A 345 15.11 1.62 -7.53
C ARG A 345 15.50 0.83 -6.29
N LEU A 346 15.09 -0.43 -6.19
CA LEU A 346 15.56 -1.32 -5.14
C LEU A 346 16.95 -1.83 -5.51
N ASP A 347 17.95 -1.49 -4.70
CA ASP A 347 19.23 -2.17 -4.78
C ASP A 347 19.16 -3.57 -4.14
N ALA A 348 20.25 -4.33 -4.23
CA ALA A 348 20.31 -5.67 -3.62
C ALA A 348 20.00 -5.63 -2.11
N ARG A 349 20.30 -4.51 -1.43
CA ARG A 349 20.03 -4.34 0.00
C ARG A 349 18.54 -4.10 0.27
N GLY A 350 17.88 -3.23 -0.49
CA GLY A 350 16.44 -2.97 -0.42
C GLY A 350 15.65 -4.25 -0.72
N MET A 351 16.10 -5.02 -1.71
CA MET A 351 15.57 -6.35 -1.99
C MET A 351 15.71 -7.30 -0.80
N LEU A 352 16.88 -7.37 -0.17
CA LEU A 352 17.08 -8.20 1.02
C LEU A 352 16.23 -7.75 2.20
N SER A 353 16.10 -6.45 2.43
CA SER A 353 15.24 -5.88 3.49
C SER A 353 13.80 -6.33 3.32
N ILE A 354 13.25 -6.18 2.11
CA ILE A 354 11.92 -6.65 1.77
C ILE A 354 11.76 -8.14 2.06
N ARG A 355 12.73 -8.96 1.63
CA ARG A 355 12.71 -10.42 1.86
C ARG A 355 12.74 -10.79 3.34
N ARG A 356 13.46 -10.04 4.18
CA ARG A 356 13.53 -10.25 5.64
C ARG A 356 12.21 -9.98 6.35
N HIS A 357 11.47 -8.96 5.92
CA HIS A 357 10.13 -8.67 6.46
C HIS A 357 9.16 -9.83 6.21
N VAL A 358 9.27 -10.52 5.06
CA VAL A 358 8.46 -11.72 4.77
C VAL A 358 8.74 -12.87 5.75
N GLU A 359 9.95 -12.96 6.29
CA GLU A 359 10.33 -13.97 7.28
C GLU A 359 9.99 -13.57 8.74
N GLY A 360 9.43 -12.38 8.96
CA GLY A 360 9.10 -11.86 10.28
C GLY A 360 10.34 -11.43 11.10
N CYS A 361 11.45 -11.06 10.44
CA CYS A 361 12.60 -10.43 11.09
C CYS A 361 12.33 -8.92 11.18
N ASP A 362 11.79 -8.45 12.31
CA ASP A 362 11.47 -7.03 12.55
C ASP A 362 12.72 -6.15 12.82
N THR A 363 13.93 -6.72 12.80
CA THR A 363 15.17 -5.98 13.01
C THR A 363 16.20 -6.37 11.96
N ASP A 364 17.17 -5.48 11.70
CA ASP A 364 18.34 -5.75 10.86
C ASP A 364 19.12 -6.97 11.36
N CYS A 365 18.65 -8.13 10.95
CA CYS A 365 19.29 -9.42 11.09
C CYS A 365 20.49 -9.44 10.11
N GLU A 366 21.46 -8.53 10.29
CA GLU A 366 22.77 -8.56 9.61
C GLU A 366 23.65 -9.71 10.14
N SER A 367 23.18 -10.49 11.11
CA SER A 367 23.85 -11.72 11.46
C SER A 367 23.66 -12.76 10.36
N GLU A 368 24.76 -13.10 9.71
CA GLU A 368 24.95 -14.21 8.78
C GLU A 368 24.57 -15.56 9.41
N TYR A 369 23.30 -15.78 9.76
CA TYR A 369 22.77 -17.10 10.14
C TYR A 369 22.30 -17.88 8.91
N TRP A 370 23.13 -17.92 7.88
CA TRP A 370 23.09 -19.00 6.92
C TRP A 370 24.08 -20.04 7.41
N GLU A 371 23.58 -21.04 8.13
CA GLU A 371 24.15 -22.39 8.35
C GLU A 371 23.82 -22.90 9.77
N TRP A 372 22.79 -23.75 9.88
CA TRP A 372 22.69 -24.72 10.98
C TRP A 372 23.28 -26.08 10.53
N PRO A 373 24.60 -26.29 10.58
CA PRO A 373 25.18 -27.60 10.88
C PRO A 373 25.60 -27.70 12.36
N MET A 374 25.36 -26.69 13.20
CA MET A 374 25.73 -26.76 14.63
C MET A 374 24.84 -27.70 15.47
N LEU A 375 23.68 -28.13 14.97
CA LEU A 375 22.87 -29.17 15.62
C LEU A 375 23.43 -30.59 15.38
N GLN A 376 24.33 -30.79 14.41
CA GLN A 376 25.07 -32.05 14.30
C GLN A 376 26.30 -32.12 15.21
N VAL A 377 26.91 -30.98 15.54
CA VAL A 377 28.06 -30.96 16.46
C VAL A 377 27.61 -31.15 17.92
N LEU A 378 26.47 -30.59 18.33
CA LEU A 378 25.96 -30.79 19.68
C LEU A 378 25.37 -32.20 19.92
N MET A 379 24.87 -32.87 18.87
CA MET A 379 24.47 -34.29 18.97
C MET A 379 25.65 -35.27 18.88
N ALA A 380 26.80 -34.86 18.33
CA ALA A 380 28.02 -35.67 18.36
C ALA A 380 28.69 -35.67 19.75
N VAL A 381 28.63 -34.56 20.49
CA VAL A 381 29.25 -34.43 21.82
C VAL A 381 28.45 -35.14 22.93
N THR A 382 27.15 -35.36 22.73
CA THR A 382 26.30 -36.09 23.69
C THR A 382 26.39 -37.62 23.59
N THR A 383 27.11 -38.15 22.58
CA THR A 383 27.25 -39.61 22.38
C THR A 383 28.62 -40.14 22.85
N VAL A 384 29.59 -39.28 23.18
CA VAL A 384 30.89 -39.72 23.71
C VAL A 384 31.18 -38.97 24.99
N GLY A 385 31.01 -39.64 26.13
CA GLY A 385 31.27 -39.12 27.45
C GLY A 385 32.73 -38.70 27.63
N ILE A 386 33.02 -37.44 27.29
CA ILE A 386 34.29 -36.79 27.59
C ILE A 386 33.95 -35.50 28.33
N THR A 387 34.16 -35.53 29.64
CA THR A 387 34.24 -34.32 30.46
C THR A 387 35.60 -33.68 30.22
N MET A 388 35.61 -32.48 29.64
CA MET A 388 36.75 -31.57 29.77
C MET A 388 36.28 -30.24 30.37
N PRO A 389 37.02 -29.69 31.34
CA PRO A 389 36.70 -28.37 31.89
C PRO A 389 37.15 -27.30 30.90
N VAL A 390 36.24 -26.40 30.54
CA VAL A 390 36.55 -25.17 29.81
C VAL A 390 36.52 -24.04 30.83
N ASP A 391 37.68 -23.47 31.14
CA ASP A 391 37.78 -22.24 31.94
C ASP A 391 37.39 -21.04 31.07
N ILE A 392 36.31 -20.36 31.41
CA ILE A 392 35.93 -19.08 30.82
C ILE A 392 36.29 -17.98 31.81
N THR A 393 37.24 -17.13 31.46
CA THR A 393 37.60 -15.94 32.25
C THR A 393 36.86 -14.73 31.67
N ILE A 394 35.94 -14.15 32.46
CA ILE A 394 35.32 -12.85 32.15
C ILE A 394 35.92 -11.82 33.11
N SER A 395 36.36 -10.68 32.57
CA SER A 395 36.95 -9.61 33.38
C SER A 395 35.89 -8.93 34.25
N GLY A 396 35.99 -9.10 35.56
CA GLY A 396 35.29 -8.27 36.55
C GLY A 396 34.29 -9.03 37.42
N GLY A 397 34.78 -9.67 38.48
CA GLY A 397 33.97 -10.10 39.62
C GLY A 397 33.85 -11.61 39.79
N THR A 398 34.36 -12.12 40.91
CA THR A 398 34.25 -13.52 41.33
C THR A 398 32.84 -13.82 41.82
N ILE A 399 32.11 -14.72 41.13
CA ILE A 399 30.92 -15.37 41.68
C ILE A 399 31.28 -16.82 41.96
N THR A 400 31.03 -17.29 43.19
CA THR A 400 31.21 -18.69 43.58
C THR A 400 30.21 -19.59 42.82
N PRO A 401 30.60 -20.81 42.43
CA PRO A 401 29.68 -21.70 41.70
C PRO A 401 28.53 -22.10 42.62
N VAL A 402 27.30 -21.93 42.13
CA VAL A 402 26.12 -22.63 42.66
C VAL A 402 25.86 -23.78 41.70
N ASP A 403 25.87 -25.00 42.21
CA ASP A 403 25.47 -26.19 41.46
C ASP A 403 23.96 -26.08 41.14
N ILE A 404 23.63 -25.91 39.86
CA ILE A 404 22.24 -25.99 39.38
C ILE A 404 22.05 -27.42 38.87
N THR A 405 21.14 -28.16 39.50
CA THR A 405 20.78 -29.51 39.06
C THR A 405 19.68 -29.44 38.00
N LEU A 406 19.57 -30.51 37.21
CA LEU A 406 18.62 -30.64 36.08
C LEU A 406 17.13 -30.51 36.46
N GLU A 407 16.79 -30.47 37.75
CA GLU A 407 15.41 -30.26 38.23
C GLU A 407 14.99 -28.77 38.19
N ASP A 408 15.93 -27.82 38.24
CA ASP A 408 15.59 -26.38 38.29
C ASP A 408 15.20 -25.79 36.92
N MET A 409 15.44 -26.51 35.81
CA MET A 409 15.06 -26.04 34.46
C MET A 409 13.62 -26.38 34.06
N ALA A 410 12.90 -27.19 34.85
CA ALA A 410 11.52 -27.56 34.53
C ALA A 410 10.51 -26.44 34.83
N ASP A 411 10.80 -25.56 35.80
CA ASP A 411 9.86 -24.52 36.24
C ASP A 411 9.92 -23.21 35.42
N VAL A 412 10.99 -22.98 34.65
CA VAL A 412 11.10 -21.79 33.78
C VAL A 412 10.17 -21.90 32.56
N LYS A 413 9.85 -23.12 32.09
CA LYS A 413 8.91 -23.34 30.98
C LYS A 413 7.46 -23.06 31.33
N THR A 414 7.08 -23.14 32.60
CA THR A 414 5.71 -22.92 33.06
C THR A 414 5.37 -21.43 33.18
N ILE A 415 6.37 -20.58 33.44
CA ILE A 415 6.18 -19.13 33.62
C ILE A 415 6.05 -18.39 32.26
N ILE A 416 6.70 -18.87 31.21
CA ILE A 416 6.63 -18.23 29.88
C ILE A 416 5.36 -18.65 29.10
N GLY A 417 4.71 -19.76 29.48
CA GLY A 417 3.55 -20.30 28.76
C GLY A 417 2.17 -19.75 29.15
N GLN A 418 2.03 -18.96 30.22
CA GLN A 418 0.71 -18.58 30.76
C GLN A 418 0.34 -17.08 30.70
N ASN A 419 1.24 -16.17 30.32
CA ASN A 419 0.94 -14.73 30.24
C ASN A 419 0.77 -14.16 28.81
N GLY A 420 0.62 -15.02 27.80
CA GLY A 420 0.54 -14.59 26.40
C GLY A 420 -0.88 -14.43 25.81
N ARG A 421 -1.96 -14.62 26.57
CA ARG A 421 -3.33 -14.54 26.04
C ARG A 421 -4.36 -14.09 27.09
N SER A 422 -4.48 -12.79 27.31
CA SER A 422 -5.76 -12.11 27.62
C SER A 422 -5.56 -10.63 27.99
N GLU A 423 -6.36 -9.79 27.34
CA GLU A 423 -6.87 -8.50 27.86
C GLU A 423 -5.91 -7.33 28.04
N LEU A 424 -5.95 -6.39 27.07
CA LEU A 424 -5.85 -4.96 27.35
C LEU A 424 -7.02 -4.24 26.67
N SER A 425 -8.15 -4.25 27.38
CA SER A 425 -9.19 -3.24 27.22
C SER A 425 -8.84 -2.04 28.10
N ARG A 426 -9.12 -0.84 27.58
CA ARG A 426 -8.97 0.48 28.23
C ARG A 426 -9.29 0.48 29.73
N THR A 427 -8.38 1.04 30.53
CA THR A 427 -8.78 1.87 31.67
C THR A 427 -7.75 2.96 31.96
N HIS A 428 -8.19 4.22 31.86
CA HIS A 428 -7.58 5.38 32.50
C HIS A 428 -7.35 5.09 33.99
N LEU A 429 -6.15 5.39 34.51
CA LEU A 429 -5.94 5.73 35.91
C LEU A 429 -4.67 6.59 36.05
N GLN A 430 -4.87 7.84 36.50
CA GLN A 430 -3.83 8.71 37.01
C GLN A 430 -3.15 8.06 38.20
N LEU A 431 -1.82 8.10 38.26
CA LEU A 431 -1.04 7.78 39.46
C LEU A 431 -0.06 8.92 39.73
N SER A 432 -0.56 9.90 40.47
CA SER A 432 0.20 10.78 41.34
C SER A 432 0.75 9.98 42.53
N ASP A 433 2.02 10.24 42.84
CA ASP A 433 2.72 9.99 44.12
C ASP A 433 2.80 8.53 44.62
N LEU A 434 4.01 7.97 44.65
CA LEU A 434 4.56 7.46 45.92
C LEU A 434 6.10 7.35 45.91
N LYS A 435 6.67 7.78 47.04
CA LYS A 435 8.08 8.01 47.31
C LYS A 435 8.87 6.73 47.60
N VAL A 436 10.15 6.82 47.22
CA VAL A 436 11.29 6.01 47.60
C VAL A 436 11.39 5.84 49.12
N HIS A 437 11.57 4.59 49.57
CA HIS A 437 12.56 4.22 50.58
C HIS A 437 13.13 2.84 50.30
#